data_AF-A0A1Q6JUN1-F1
#
_entry.id   AF-A0A1Q6JUN1-F1
#
_cell.length_a   1.000
_cell.length_b   1.000
_cell.length_c   1.000
_cell.angle_alpha   90.00
_cell.angle_beta   90.00
_cell.angle_gamma   90.00
#
_symmetry.space_group_name_H-M   'P 1'
#
loop_
_entity.id
_entity.type
_entity.pdbx_description
1 polymer ?
#
loop_
_entity_poly.entity_id
_entity_poly.type
_entity_poly.pdbx_seq_one_letter_code
_entity_poly.pdbx_strand_id
1 'polypeptide(L)'
;MEFVRYNGGTQSYHGCTEPDDLVVGKIYELINADVWNWHTDYTIKGVKGKFNSVWFDKVPVYKAFATIQPSIGQRMSCVKVEKKKNGTLEMGSWHTTEVREIEQIEKGILRVFTRNSVYVVMMV
;
A
#
# COMPACT_ATOMS: atom_id res chain seq x y z
N MET A 1 -0.29 6.84 -6.73
CA MET A 1 -0.94 5.66 -6.11
C MET A 1 -0.53 5.66 -4.65
N GLU A 2 -1.51 5.74 -3.76
CA GLU A 2 -1.30 5.66 -2.32
C GLU A 2 -2.02 4.44 -1.79
N PHE A 3 -1.43 3.81 -0.78
CA PHE A 3 -1.99 2.64 -0.13
C PHE A 3 -2.07 2.89 1.38
N VAL A 4 -3.17 2.43 1.97
CA VAL A 4 -3.45 2.61 3.38
C VAL A 4 -3.91 1.29 3.99
N ARG A 5 -3.58 1.03 5.25
CA ARG A 5 -3.94 -0.19 5.95
C ARG A 5 -4.98 0.11 7.01
N TYR A 6 -6.12 -0.56 6.96
CA TYR A 6 -7.16 -0.37 7.97
C TYR A 6 -6.66 -0.86 9.33
N ASN A 7 -6.73 0.00 10.35
CA ASN A 7 -6.19 -0.27 11.69
C ASN A 7 -7.26 -0.70 12.71
N GLY A 8 -8.53 -0.83 12.29
CA GLY A 8 -9.65 -1.15 13.18
C GLY A 8 -10.30 0.07 13.84
N GLY A 9 -9.90 1.28 13.45
CA GLY A 9 -10.54 2.50 13.90
C GLY A 9 -12.01 2.57 13.48
N THR A 10 -12.83 3.10 14.37
CA THR A 10 -14.28 3.35 14.15
C THR A 10 -14.72 4.74 14.61
N GLN A 11 -13.77 5.55 15.13
CA GLN A 11 -14.06 6.88 15.68
C GLN A 11 -14.42 7.86 14.56
N SER A 12 -15.66 8.36 14.54
CA SER A 12 -16.07 9.47 13.68
C SER A 12 -16.78 10.55 14.50
N TYR A 13 -16.51 11.81 14.17
CA TYR A 13 -17.21 12.97 14.73
C TYR A 13 -18.35 13.46 13.83
N HIS A 14 -18.55 12.80 12.68
CA HIS A 14 -19.62 13.01 11.71
C HIS A 14 -20.05 11.66 11.12
N GLY A 15 -21.11 11.66 10.30
CA GLY A 15 -21.63 10.44 9.66
C GLY A 15 -20.66 9.86 8.64
N CYS A 16 -19.73 9.03 9.09
CA CYS A 16 -18.94 8.16 8.21
C CYS A 16 -19.75 6.90 7.86
N THR A 17 -19.37 6.24 6.77
CA THR A 17 -19.95 4.93 6.43
C THR A 17 -19.47 3.88 7.43
N GLU A 18 -20.35 2.93 7.80
CA GLU A 18 -19.99 1.83 8.69
C GLU A 18 -18.82 1.02 8.10
N PRO A 19 -17.85 0.58 8.93
CA PRO A 19 -16.64 -0.08 8.47
C PRO A 19 -16.83 -1.57 8.17
N ASP A 20 -18.05 -2.08 8.03
CA ASP A 20 -18.36 -3.52 7.97
C ASP A 20 -17.66 -4.24 6.80
N ASP A 21 -17.37 -3.52 5.72
CA ASP A 21 -16.65 -4.02 4.55
C ASP A 21 -15.11 -3.91 4.69
N LEU A 22 -14.61 -3.31 5.78
CA LEU A 22 -13.18 -3.15 6.06
C LEU A 22 -12.65 -4.29 6.92
N VAL A 23 -11.54 -4.88 6.47
CA VAL A 23 -10.85 -5.97 7.17
C VAL A 23 -9.61 -5.43 7.85
N VAL A 24 -9.53 -5.57 9.18
CA VAL A 24 -8.40 -5.08 9.97
C VAL A 24 -7.09 -5.67 9.45
N GLY A 25 -6.10 -4.81 9.22
CA GLY A 25 -4.79 -5.18 8.70
C GLY A 25 -4.72 -5.32 7.17
N LYS A 26 -5.84 -5.28 6.45
CA LYS A 26 -5.85 -5.31 4.99
C LYS A 26 -5.36 -3.97 4.41
N ILE A 27 -4.58 -4.06 3.35
CA ILE A 27 -4.07 -2.92 2.58
C ILE A 27 -5.08 -2.61 1.47
N TYR A 28 -5.38 -1.32 1.31
CA TYR A 28 -6.34 -0.79 0.36
C TYR A 28 -5.73 0.29 -0.51
N GLU A 29 -6.16 0.37 -1.77
CA GLU A 29 -5.81 1.48 -2.67
C GLU A 29 -6.67 2.70 -2.35
N LEU A 30 -6.01 3.83 -2.05
CA LEU A 30 -6.66 5.10 -1.78
C LEU A 30 -6.96 5.80 -3.11
N ILE A 31 -8.24 6.07 -3.38
CA ILE A 31 -8.70 6.76 -4.59
C ILE A 31 -8.71 8.27 -4.39
N ASN A 32 -9.19 8.74 -3.23
CA ASN A 32 -9.30 10.15 -2.94
C ASN A 32 -9.16 10.43 -1.44
N ALA A 33 -8.66 11.62 -1.12
CA ALA A 33 -8.58 12.17 0.23
C ALA A 33 -9.23 13.56 0.25
N ASP A 34 -10.45 13.64 0.75
CA ASP A 34 -11.19 14.89 0.90
C ASP A 34 -10.76 15.56 2.21
N VAL A 35 -9.94 16.62 2.10
CA VAL A 35 -9.43 17.36 3.26
C VAL A 35 -10.41 18.46 3.64
N TRP A 36 -10.92 18.41 4.87
CA TRP A 36 -11.78 19.40 5.48
C TRP A 36 -11.03 20.16 6.58
N ASN A 37 -11.67 21.17 7.17
CA ASN A 37 -11.05 22.03 8.20
C ASN A 37 -10.53 21.25 9.43
N TRP A 38 -11.17 20.14 9.79
CA TRP A 38 -10.87 19.40 11.02
C TRP A 38 -10.79 17.88 10.85
N HIS A 39 -11.00 17.36 9.65
CA HIS A 39 -10.85 15.94 9.34
C HIS A 39 -10.48 15.71 7.88
N THR A 40 -10.13 14.47 7.55
CA THR A 40 -9.93 14.04 6.16
C THR A 40 -10.67 12.72 5.97
N ASP A 41 -11.47 12.66 4.91
CA ASP A 41 -12.21 11.46 4.54
C ASP A 41 -11.56 10.77 3.34
N TYR A 42 -11.37 9.46 3.46
CA TYR A 42 -10.80 8.59 2.45
C TYR A 42 -11.89 7.87 1.67
N THR A 43 -11.72 7.89 0.35
CA THR A 43 -12.45 7.01 -0.57
C THR A 43 -11.53 5.88 -1.00
N ILE A 44 -11.96 4.64 -0.77
CA ILE A 44 -11.15 3.44 -1.01
C ILE A 44 -11.68 2.68 -2.22
N LYS A 45 -10.76 2.13 -3.02
CA LYS A 45 -11.13 1.37 -4.20
C LYS A 45 -11.90 0.10 -3.81
N GLY A 46 -13.05 -0.10 -4.45
CA GLY A 46 -13.86 -1.31 -4.29
C GLY A 46 -14.62 -1.40 -2.96
N VAL A 47 -14.59 -0.35 -2.13
CA VAL A 47 -15.37 -0.28 -0.89
C VAL A 47 -16.29 0.93 -0.97
N LYS A 48 -17.60 0.72 -0.80
CA LYS A 48 -18.58 1.81 -0.88
C LYS A 48 -18.55 2.61 0.42
N GLY A 49 -18.36 3.92 0.31
CA GLY A 49 -18.46 4.83 1.44
C GLY A 49 -17.32 5.83 1.53
N LYS A 50 -17.36 6.61 2.61
CA LYS A 50 -16.28 7.51 3.02
C LYS A 50 -15.88 7.18 4.44
N PHE A 51 -14.57 7.10 4.65
CA PHE A 51 -13.98 6.60 5.89
C PHE A 51 -13.05 7.65 6.48
N ASN A 52 -13.10 7.85 7.79
CA ASN A 52 -12.20 8.79 8.42
C ASN A 52 -10.75 8.33 8.25
N SER A 53 -9.87 9.21 7.78
CA SER A 53 -8.45 8.94 7.54
C SER A 53 -7.71 8.34 8.75
N VAL A 54 -8.12 8.68 9.98
CA VAL A 54 -7.49 8.17 11.21
C VAL A 54 -7.68 6.66 11.41
N TRP A 55 -8.60 6.05 10.66
CA TRP A 55 -8.83 4.61 10.66
C TRP A 55 -7.77 3.85 9.87
N PHE A 56 -6.79 4.54 9.28
CA PHE A 56 -5.79 3.91 8.43
C PHE A 56 -4.36 4.33 8.72
N ASP A 57 -3.46 3.36 8.65
CA ASP A 57 -2.02 3.60 8.65
C ASP A 57 -1.53 3.79 7.21
N LYS A 58 -0.60 4.72 6.99
CA LYS A 58 0.05 4.87 5.68
C LYS A 58 0.93 3.67 5.37
N VAL A 59 0.82 3.14 4.15
CA VAL A 59 1.65 2.03 3.68
C VAL A 59 2.68 2.54 2.68
N PRO A 60 3.98 2.35 2.95
CA PRO A 60 5.02 2.80 2.03
C PRO A 60 5.00 1.98 0.74
N VAL A 61 5.22 2.67 -0.37
CA VAL A 61 5.33 2.09 -1.71
C VAL A 61 6.74 2.26 -2.21
N TYR A 62 7.37 1.17 -2.65
CA TYR A 62 8.73 1.15 -3.15
C TYR A 62 8.78 0.71 -4.61
N LYS A 63 9.84 1.13 -5.31
CA LYS A 63 10.19 0.59 -6.63
C LYS A 63 11.30 -0.44 -6.45
N ALA A 64 11.24 -1.53 -7.19
CA ALA A 64 12.27 -2.57 -7.12
C ALA A 64 12.45 -3.31 -8.45
N PHE A 65 13.59 -3.98 -8.57
CA PHE A 65 13.90 -4.92 -9.64
C PHE A 65 14.10 -6.32 -9.06
N ALA A 66 13.59 -7.35 -9.70
CA ALA A 66 13.77 -8.73 -9.27
C ALA A 66 14.06 -9.65 -10.46
N THR A 67 14.98 -10.60 -10.27
CA THR A 67 15.28 -11.64 -11.27
C THR A 67 14.49 -12.92 -11.01
N ILE A 68 13.97 -13.08 -9.78
CA ILE A 68 13.18 -14.23 -9.36
C ILE A 68 11.73 -13.77 -9.16
N GLN A 69 10.80 -14.47 -9.82
CA GLN A 69 9.37 -14.19 -9.69
C GLN A 69 8.94 -14.28 -8.22
N PRO A 70 8.31 -13.23 -7.66
CA PRO A 70 7.82 -13.26 -6.29
C PRO A 70 6.75 -14.34 -6.09
N SER A 71 6.72 -14.94 -4.90
CA SER A 71 5.75 -15.99 -4.54
C SER A 71 5.06 -15.66 -3.23
N ILE A 72 3.73 -15.86 -3.18
CA ILE A 72 2.92 -15.66 -1.98
C ILE A 72 3.43 -16.57 -0.85
N GLY A 73 3.47 -16.04 0.38
CA GLY A 73 3.97 -16.75 1.56
C GLY A 73 5.49 -16.74 1.72
N GLN A 74 6.24 -16.23 0.74
CA GLN A 74 7.70 -16.12 0.79
C GLN A 74 8.16 -14.66 0.92
N ARG A 75 9.43 -14.46 1.27
CA ARG A 75 10.08 -13.15 1.17
C ARG A 75 10.65 -12.99 -0.23
N MET A 76 10.48 -11.83 -0.84
CA MET A 76 11.09 -11.49 -2.13
C MET A 76 12.51 -10.97 -1.90
N SER A 77 13.47 -11.48 -2.66
CA SER A 77 14.79 -10.88 -2.83
C SER A 77 14.77 -9.97 -4.06
N CYS A 78 15.22 -8.73 -3.91
CA CYS A 78 15.14 -7.72 -4.97
C CYS A 78 16.22 -6.64 -4.80
N VAL A 79 16.41 -5.82 -5.83
CA VAL A 79 17.11 -4.54 -5.72
C VAL A 79 16.08 -3.43 -5.52
N LYS A 80 16.05 -2.82 -4.34
CA LYS A 80 15.13 -1.73 -4.00
C LYS A 80 15.73 -0.40 -4.45
N VAL A 81 14.88 0.48 -4.98
CA VAL A 81 15.24 1.83 -5.43
C VAL A 81 14.64 2.87 -4.47
N GLU A 82 15.48 3.73 -3.91
CA GLU A 82 15.04 4.81 -3.02
C GLU A 82 15.63 6.16 -3.44
N LYS A 83 14.87 7.24 -3.22
CA LYS A 83 15.35 8.60 -3.46
C LYS A 83 15.88 9.18 -2.16
N LYS A 84 17.15 9.58 -2.14
CA LYS A 84 17.77 10.28 -1.00
C LYS A 84 17.26 11.71 -0.89
N LYS A 85 17.46 12.33 0.28
CA LYS A 85 17.08 13.74 0.55
C LYS A 85 17.70 14.74 -0.43
N ASN A 86 18.91 14.45 -0.93
CA ASN A 86 19.62 15.26 -1.93
C ASN A 86 19.13 15.03 -3.38
N GLY A 87 18.12 14.19 -3.57
CA GLY A 87 17.53 13.90 -4.88
C GLY A 87 18.15 12.73 -5.65
N THR A 88 19.28 12.17 -5.20
CA THR A 88 19.92 11.04 -5.89
C THR A 88 19.18 9.73 -5.64
N LEU A 89 19.19 8.83 -6.63
CA LEU A 89 18.68 7.47 -6.47
C LEU A 89 19.76 6.57 -5.86
N GLU A 90 19.36 5.77 -4.89
CA GLU A 90 20.16 4.69 -4.33
C GLU A 90 19.48 3.35 -4.64
N MET A 91 20.31 2.37 -4.99
CA MET A 91 19.88 1.02 -5.30
C MET A 91 20.64 0.06 -4.39
N GLY A 92 19.92 -0.85 -3.74
CA GLY A 92 20.52 -1.80 -2.80
C GLY A 92 19.80 -3.14 -2.81
N SER A 93 20.56 -4.21 -2.54
CA SER A 93 19.99 -5.54 -2.31
C SER A 93 19.08 -5.51 -1.08
N TRP A 94 17.91 -6.12 -1.20
CA TRP A 94 16.85 -6.04 -0.20
C TRP A 94 16.05 -7.33 -0.10
N HIS A 95 15.58 -7.64 1.11
CA HIS A 95 14.62 -8.71 1.36
C HIS A 95 13.34 -8.12 1.95
N THR A 96 12.20 -8.44 1.35
CA THR A 96 10.91 -7.96 1.85
C THR A 96 10.44 -8.72 3.08
N THR A 97 9.37 -8.22 3.70
CA THR A 97 8.52 -9.09 4.52
C THR A 97 7.76 -10.08 3.62
N GLU A 98 7.04 -11.01 4.24
CA GLU A 98 6.24 -12.01 3.54
C GLU A 98 5.29 -11.36 2.52
N VAL A 99 5.33 -11.85 1.29
CA VAL A 99 4.42 -11.50 0.20
C VAL A 99 3.04 -12.09 0.51
N ARG A 100 2.03 -11.23 0.45
CA ARG A 100 0.63 -11.56 0.74
C ARG A 100 -0.22 -11.65 -0.52
N GLU A 101 0.07 -10.79 -1.48
CA GLU A 101 -0.68 -10.70 -2.73
C GLU A 101 0.22 -10.19 -3.84
N ILE A 102 -0.03 -10.63 -5.07
CA ILE A 102 0.68 -10.23 -6.27
C ILE A 102 -0.36 -9.91 -7.34
N GLU A 103 -0.30 -8.71 -7.89
CA GLU A 103 -1.10 -8.29 -9.03
C GLU A 103 -0.18 -8.03 -10.23
N GLN A 104 -0.56 -8.50 -11.41
CA GLN A 104 0.14 -8.14 -12.63
C GLN A 104 -0.39 -6.79 -13.14
N ILE A 105 0.48 -5.79 -13.24
CA ILE A 105 0.13 -4.49 -13.85
C ILE A 105 0.27 -4.60 -15.37
N GLU A 106 1.42 -5.14 -15.82
CA GLU A 106 1.75 -5.37 -17.22
C GLU A 106 2.72 -6.56 -17.32
N LYS A 107 3.03 -7.02 -18.53
CA LYS A 107 4.08 -8.02 -18.75
C LYS A 107 5.41 -7.53 -18.15
N GLY A 108 5.92 -8.27 -17.18
CA GLY A 108 7.18 -7.94 -16.48
C GLY A 108 7.06 -6.85 -15.40
N ILE A 109 5.86 -6.33 -15.12
CA ILE A 109 5.64 -5.35 -14.05
C ILE A 109 4.57 -5.86 -13.09
N LEU A 110 4.97 -6.06 -11.84
CA LEU A 110 4.14 -6.62 -10.78
C LEU A 110 3.92 -5.60 -9.67
N ARG A 111 2.73 -5.62 -9.06
CA ARG A 111 2.48 -5.01 -7.76
C ARG A 111 2.51 -6.12 -6.71
N VAL A 112 3.45 -6.03 -5.78
CA VAL A 112 3.66 -7.03 -4.74
C VAL A 112 3.28 -6.41 -3.40
N PHE A 113 2.21 -6.92 -2.79
CA PHE A 113 1.80 -6.53 -1.45
C PHE A 113 2.50 -7.43 -0.45
N THR A 114 3.16 -6.82 0.51
CA THR A 114 3.82 -7.50 1.63
C THR A 114 3.09 -7.15 2.92
N ARG A 115 3.50 -7.74 4.05
CA ARG A 115 2.87 -7.48 5.35
C ARG A 115 2.79 -5.99 5.72
N ASN A 116 3.75 -5.18 5.29
CA ASN A 116 3.91 -3.80 5.75
C ASN A 116 4.18 -2.77 4.64
N SER A 117 4.28 -3.20 3.38
CA SER A 117 4.66 -2.32 2.28
C SER A 117 4.20 -2.88 0.94
N VAL A 118 4.10 -2.01 -0.06
CA VAL A 118 3.80 -2.39 -1.45
C VAL A 118 5.03 -2.14 -2.30
N TYR A 119 5.35 -3.06 -3.20
CA TYR A 119 6.44 -2.91 -4.16
C TYR A 119 5.88 -2.91 -5.57
N VAL A 120 6.27 -1.93 -6.39
CA VAL A 120 6.16 -2.01 -7.84
C VAL A 120 7.47 -2.61 -8.34
N VAL A 121 7.39 -3.85 -8.82
CA VAL A 121 8.54 -4.69 -9.16
C VAL A 121 8.61 -4.84 -10.67
N MET A 122 9.73 -4.44 -11.25
CA MET A 122 10.08 -4.80 -12.62
C MET A 122 10.88 -6.09 -12.61
N MET A 123 10.42 -7.08 -13.37
CA MET A 123 11.14 -8.32 -13.60
C MET A 123 12.26 -8.07 -14.62
N VAL A 124 13.48 -8.51 -14.30
CA VAL A 124 14.69 -8.35 -15.13
C VAL A 124 15.27 -9.70 -15.48
#